data_AF-A0A971LGC6-F1
#
_entry.id   AF-A0A971LGC6-F1
#
_cell.length_a   1.000
_cell.length_b   1.000
_cell.length_c   1.000
_cell.angle_alpha   90.00
_cell.angle_beta   90.00
_cell.angle_gamma   90.00
#
_symmetry.space_group_name_H-M   'P 1'
#
loop_
_entity.id
_entity.type
_entity.pdbx_description
1 polymer ?
#
loop_
_entity_poly.entity_id
_entity_poly.type
_entity_poly.pdbx_seq_one_letter_code
_entity_poly.pdbx_strand_id
1 'polypeptide(L)'
;MEQKKRIINKEAAAEEFGRHRKVIFDFILFAVIAIILYLIRGNIAQVIAPFIYALVLAYLFDPLIKLLERRKVRRIFGIILMFLGIIGILTLLLALFIPRLIRDASGLAEDIPNVINFVIKKAEEIRDGRLSIIPEPVLSWIDIDKELANLADLIKNALGDFSGWLLASSSKLLDLIMTPIITFYYLKDKDRLVKTLMRPFAGTARADLTRFAGEVDKVLGSFIRGQLLVAAFVGILTGIGCAVIGVPHALTIGLVAGFTNIIPYFGPWIGGILPVILALMDKPISALWVIIQ
;
A
#
# COMPACT_ATOMS: atom_id res chain seq x y z
N MET A 1 3.52 -70.19 20.06
CA MET A 1 3.93 -68.90 20.69
C MET A 1 4.92 -68.10 19.84
N GLU A 2 5.84 -68.75 19.12
CA GLU A 2 6.86 -68.07 18.29
C GLU A 2 6.28 -67.22 17.13
N GLN A 3 5.27 -67.72 16.41
CA GLN A 3 4.65 -66.97 15.30
C GLN A 3 4.00 -65.66 15.76
N LYS A 4 3.36 -65.65 16.94
CA LYS A 4 2.70 -64.46 17.49
C LYS A 4 3.72 -63.38 17.88
N LYS A 5 4.89 -63.77 18.42
CA LYS A 5 6.02 -62.85 18.67
C LYS A 5 6.61 -62.28 17.39
N ARG A 6 6.69 -63.05 16.31
CA ARG A 6 7.22 -62.58 15.00
C ARG A 6 6.29 -61.55 14.33
N ILE A 7 4.98 -61.68 14.49
CA ILE A 7 4.00 -60.72 13.95
C ILE A 7 4.04 -59.40 14.74
N ILE A 8 4.06 -59.47 16.07
CA ILE A 8 4.15 -58.28 16.94
C ILE A 8 5.47 -57.53 16.70
N ASN A 9 6.61 -58.21 16.55
CA ASN A 9 7.88 -57.56 16.22
C ASN A 9 7.88 -56.92 14.83
N LYS A 10 7.15 -57.49 13.85
CA LYS A 10 7.02 -56.89 12.51
C LYS A 10 6.16 -55.64 12.52
N GLU A 11 5.06 -55.63 13.28
CA GLU A 11 4.19 -54.46 13.42
C GLU A 11 4.89 -53.33 14.18
N ALA A 12 5.58 -53.65 15.29
CA ALA A 12 6.37 -52.68 16.04
C ALA A 12 7.52 -52.08 15.20
N ALA A 13 8.22 -52.91 14.42
CA ALA A 13 9.27 -52.43 13.51
C ALA A 13 8.71 -51.55 12.38
N ALA A 14 7.51 -51.84 11.87
CA ALA A 14 6.85 -51.03 10.84
C ALA A 14 6.39 -49.66 11.38
N GLU A 15 5.87 -49.60 12.60
CA GLU A 15 5.54 -48.33 13.27
C GLU A 15 6.79 -47.49 13.57
N GLU A 16 7.85 -48.13 14.05
CA GLU A 16 9.11 -47.45 14.36
C GLU A 16 9.79 -46.88 13.11
N PHE A 17 9.74 -47.62 12.00
CA PHE A 17 10.24 -47.17 10.69
C PHE A 17 9.41 -46.00 10.12
N GLY A 18 8.08 -46.04 10.29
CA GLY A 18 7.19 -44.95 9.92
C GLY A 18 7.43 -43.67 10.72
N ARG A 19 7.76 -43.79 12.01
CA ARG A 19 8.09 -42.67 12.89
C ARG A 19 9.41 -42.00 12.51
N HIS A 20 10.46 -42.79 12.24
CA HIS A 20 11.76 -42.25 11.80
C HIS A 20 11.66 -41.52 10.46
N ARG A 21 10.87 -42.05 9.51
CA ARG A 21 10.67 -41.40 8.21
C ARG A 21 9.94 -40.05 8.32
N LYS A 22 8.98 -39.92 9.24
CA LYS A 22 8.33 -38.62 9.54
C LYS A 22 9.31 -37.63 10.15
N VAL A 23 10.11 -38.05 11.14
CA VAL A 23 11.10 -37.17 11.79
C VAL A 23 12.15 -36.69 10.79
N ILE A 24 12.65 -37.58 9.91
CA ILE A 24 13.60 -37.21 8.85
C ILE A 24 12.96 -36.23 7.86
N PHE A 25 11.70 -36.47 7.46
CA PHE A 25 10.97 -35.57 6.57
C PHE A 25 10.76 -34.18 7.20
N ASP A 26 10.34 -34.12 8.46
CA ASP A 26 10.14 -32.86 9.19
C ASP A 26 11.46 -32.10 9.38
N PHE A 27 12.57 -32.82 9.63
CA PHE A 27 13.90 -32.23 9.73
C PHE A 27 14.40 -31.68 8.38
N ILE A 28 14.20 -32.41 7.29
CA ILE A 28 14.53 -31.93 5.93
C ILE A 28 13.67 -30.72 5.58
N LEU A 29 12.37 -30.75 5.87
CA LEU A 29 11.46 -29.63 5.64
C LEU A 29 11.90 -28.39 6.42
N PHE A 30 12.26 -28.57 7.70
CA PHE A 30 12.77 -27.48 8.53
C PHE A 30 14.08 -26.91 8.00
N ALA A 31 15.03 -27.76 7.60
CA ALA A 31 16.30 -27.34 7.01
C ALA A 31 16.09 -26.58 5.68
N VAL A 32 15.18 -27.04 4.82
CA VAL A 32 14.83 -26.35 3.56
C VAL A 32 14.20 -24.99 3.85
N ILE A 33 13.26 -24.90 4.79
CA ILE A 33 12.65 -23.63 5.20
C ILE A 33 13.74 -22.68 5.75
N ALA A 34 14.63 -23.16 6.60
CA ALA A 34 15.72 -22.36 7.17
C ALA A 34 16.71 -21.86 6.10
N ILE A 35 17.07 -22.70 5.14
CA ILE A 35 17.93 -22.31 3.99
C ILE A 35 17.24 -21.27 3.13
N ILE A 36 15.95 -21.47 2.80
CA ILE A 36 15.17 -20.50 2.04
C ILE A 36 15.14 -19.16 2.78
N LEU A 37 14.79 -19.16 4.08
CA LEU A 37 14.77 -17.96 4.94
C LEU A 37 16.13 -17.26 5.00
N TYR A 38 17.23 -18.00 5.09
CA TYR A 38 18.59 -17.45 5.08
C TYR A 38 18.94 -16.80 3.74
N LEU A 39 18.61 -17.46 2.62
CA LEU A 39 18.86 -16.95 1.27
C LEU A 39 18.04 -15.70 0.96
N ILE A 40 16.78 -15.65 1.41
CA ILE A 40 15.89 -14.50 1.16
C ILE A 40 16.03 -13.38 2.18
N ARG A 41 16.89 -13.49 3.21
CA ARG A 41 16.96 -12.52 4.33
C ARG A 41 17.08 -11.05 3.92
N GLY A 42 17.78 -10.77 2.81
CA GLY A 42 17.93 -9.42 2.26
C GLY A 42 16.75 -8.94 1.42
N ASN A 43 15.91 -9.86 0.93
CA ASN A 43 14.83 -9.60 -0.02
C ASN A 43 13.45 -10.07 0.50
N ILE A 44 13.32 -10.33 1.81
CA ILE A 44 12.06 -10.79 2.43
C ILE A 44 10.90 -9.87 2.04
N ALA A 45 11.13 -8.56 2.06
CA ALA A 45 10.12 -7.58 1.68
C ALA A 45 9.60 -7.77 0.24
N GLN A 46 10.48 -8.08 -0.72
CA GLN A 46 10.11 -8.32 -2.12
C GLN A 46 9.29 -9.60 -2.28
N VAL A 47 9.63 -10.65 -1.54
CA VAL A 47 8.90 -11.93 -1.60
C VAL A 47 7.52 -11.81 -0.94
N ILE A 48 7.41 -11.04 0.14
CA ILE A 48 6.16 -10.88 0.90
C ILE A 48 5.22 -9.84 0.26
N ALA A 49 5.75 -8.83 -0.42
CA ALA A 49 4.98 -7.75 -1.04
C ALA A 49 3.75 -8.23 -1.86
N PRO A 50 3.86 -9.18 -2.81
CA PRO A 50 2.70 -9.60 -3.60
C PRO A 50 1.62 -10.30 -2.76
N PHE A 51 1.99 -10.93 -1.64
CA PHE A 51 1.01 -11.51 -0.70
C PHE A 51 0.27 -10.43 0.08
N ILE A 52 0.96 -9.36 0.49
CA ILE A 52 0.33 -8.21 1.15
C ILE A 52 -0.64 -7.54 0.20
N TYR A 53 -0.22 -7.23 -1.04
CA TYR A 53 -1.10 -6.62 -2.04
C TYR A 53 -2.31 -7.50 -2.35
N ALA A 54 -2.08 -8.81 -2.49
CA ALA A 54 -3.16 -9.75 -2.74
C ALA A 54 -4.16 -9.84 -1.60
N LEU A 55 -3.68 -9.78 -0.35
CA LEU A 55 -4.52 -9.77 0.83
C LEU A 55 -5.37 -8.49 0.87
N VAL A 56 -4.78 -7.32 0.62
CA VAL A 56 -5.50 -6.04 0.53
C VAL A 56 -6.60 -6.11 -0.53
N LEU A 57 -6.27 -6.55 -1.75
CA LEU A 57 -7.25 -6.69 -2.83
C LEU A 57 -8.34 -7.71 -2.47
N ALA A 58 -7.97 -8.86 -1.91
CA ALA A 58 -8.95 -9.85 -1.52
C ALA A 58 -9.94 -9.31 -0.48
N TYR A 59 -9.46 -8.62 0.56
CA TYR A 59 -10.34 -8.01 1.56
C TYR A 59 -11.22 -6.88 1.01
N LEU A 60 -10.69 -6.10 0.06
CA LEU A 60 -11.44 -5.05 -0.61
C LEU A 60 -12.60 -5.62 -1.45
N PHE A 61 -12.33 -6.67 -2.24
CA PHE A 61 -13.27 -7.18 -3.22
C PHE A 61 -14.11 -8.38 -2.76
N ASP A 62 -13.79 -9.03 -1.64
CA ASP A 62 -14.59 -10.13 -1.07
C ASP A 62 -16.09 -9.79 -0.90
N PRO A 63 -16.51 -8.58 -0.47
CA PRO A 63 -17.93 -8.22 -0.40
C PRO A 63 -18.62 -8.18 -1.77
N LEU A 64 -17.91 -7.75 -2.82
CA LEU A 64 -18.43 -7.71 -4.18
C LEU A 64 -18.65 -9.14 -4.70
N ILE A 65 -17.72 -10.05 -4.41
CA ILE A 65 -17.88 -11.47 -4.75
C ILE A 65 -19.05 -12.09 -3.98
N LYS A 66 -19.15 -11.84 -2.67
CA LYS A 66 -20.29 -12.30 -1.85
C LYS A 66 -21.62 -11.76 -2.35
N LEU A 67 -21.66 -10.52 -2.87
CA LEU A 67 -22.86 -9.94 -3.47
C LEU A 67 -23.25 -10.69 -4.76
N LEU A 68 -22.29 -11.03 -5.61
CA LEU A 68 -22.50 -11.84 -6.81
C LEU A 68 -22.95 -13.27 -6.46
N GLU A 69 -22.37 -13.88 -5.43
CA GLU A 69 -22.77 -15.20 -4.93
C GLU A 69 -24.23 -15.21 -4.45
N ARG A 70 -24.68 -14.16 -3.75
CA ARG A 70 -26.09 -13.99 -3.35
C ARG A 70 -27.03 -13.91 -4.56
N ARG A 71 -26.53 -13.48 -5.73
CA ARG A 71 -27.25 -13.48 -7.02
C ARG A 71 -27.11 -14.80 -7.79
N LYS A 72 -26.67 -15.88 -7.13
CA LYS A 72 -26.47 -17.23 -7.70
C LYS A 72 -25.31 -17.35 -8.70
N VAL A 73 -24.39 -16.38 -8.74
CA VAL A 73 -23.15 -16.51 -9.53
C VAL A 73 -22.17 -17.43 -8.78
N ARG A 74 -21.59 -18.43 -9.46
CA ARG A 74 -20.57 -19.28 -8.82
C ARG A 74 -19.34 -18.43 -8.47
N ARG A 75 -18.76 -18.65 -7.28
CA ARG A 75 -17.60 -17.89 -6.76
C ARG A 75 -16.51 -17.63 -7.80
N ILE A 76 -16.11 -18.66 -8.54
CA ILE A 76 -15.07 -18.55 -9.59
C ILE A 76 -15.46 -17.54 -10.67
N PHE A 77 -16.70 -17.58 -11.17
CA PHE A 77 -17.17 -16.61 -12.16
C PHE A 77 -17.27 -15.20 -11.57
N GLY A 78 -17.64 -15.08 -10.29
CA GLY A 78 -17.62 -13.81 -9.58
C GLY A 78 -16.22 -13.19 -9.52
N ILE A 79 -15.20 -14.00 -9.22
CA ILE A 79 -13.79 -13.55 -9.19
C ILE A 79 -13.31 -13.16 -10.60
N ILE A 80 -13.64 -13.94 -11.64
CA ILE A 80 -13.27 -13.61 -13.03
C ILE A 80 -13.92 -12.30 -13.47
N LEU A 81 -15.23 -12.14 -13.21
CA LEU A 81 -15.97 -10.93 -13.54
C LEU A 81 -15.39 -9.71 -12.81
N MET A 82 -15.01 -9.88 -11.54
CA MET A 82 -14.32 -8.85 -10.76
C MET A 82 -13.01 -8.43 -11.42
N PHE A 83 -12.13 -9.37 -11.81
CA PHE A 83 -10.88 -9.02 -12.50
C PHE A 83 -11.12 -8.33 -13.85
N LEU A 84 -12.09 -8.80 -14.63
CA LEU A 84 -12.47 -8.14 -15.89
C LEU A 84 -12.97 -6.71 -15.64
N GLY A 85 -13.79 -6.52 -14.59
CA GLY A 85 -14.25 -5.19 -14.17
C GLY A 85 -13.11 -4.28 -13.73
N ILE A 86 -12.16 -4.79 -12.94
CA ILE A 86 -10.97 -4.05 -12.51
C ILE A 86 -10.14 -3.63 -13.73
N ILE A 87 -9.87 -4.55 -14.66
CA ILE A 87 -9.13 -4.25 -15.89
C ILE A 87 -9.88 -3.20 -16.71
N GLY A 88 -11.19 -3.35 -16.92
CA GLY A 88 -11.99 -2.39 -17.67
C GLY A 88 -11.99 -0.98 -17.05
N ILE A 89 -12.19 -0.89 -15.72
CA ILE A 89 -12.14 0.38 -14.99
C ILE A 89 -10.74 0.98 -15.06
N LEU A 90 -9.69 0.18 -14.84
CA LEU A 90 -8.31 0.66 -14.95
C LEU A 90 -8.02 1.17 -16.35
N THR A 91 -8.35 0.42 -17.41
CA THR A 91 -8.15 0.88 -18.79
C THR A 91 -8.87 2.21 -19.06
N LEU A 92 -10.12 2.35 -18.59
CA LEU A 92 -10.88 3.59 -18.73
C LEU A 92 -10.22 4.76 -17.97
N LEU A 93 -9.83 4.53 -16.71
CA LEU A 93 -9.13 5.53 -15.91
C LEU A 93 -7.81 5.91 -16.56
N LEU A 94 -7.02 4.94 -17.01
CA LEU A 94 -5.75 5.22 -17.67
C LEU A 94 -5.98 6.03 -18.96
N ALA A 95 -6.96 5.67 -19.79
CA ALA A 95 -7.24 6.38 -21.04
C ALA A 95 -7.69 7.84 -20.82
N LEU A 96 -8.52 8.10 -19.79
CA LEU A 96 -9.04 9.43 -19.51
C LEU A 96 -8.09 10.30 -18.68
N PHE A 97 -7.44 9.70 -17.68
CA PHE A 97 -6.67 10.44 -16.67
C PHE A 97 -5.19 10.53 -17.04
N ILE A 98 -4.55 9.51 -17.63
CA ILE A 98 -3.10 9.57 -17.93
C ILE A 98 -2.73 10.78 -18.80
N PRO A 99 -3.42 11.08 -19.91
CA PRO A 99 -3.02 12.22 -20.74
C PRO A 99 -3.10 13.56 -20.01
N ARG A 100 -4.05 13.69 -19.08
CA ARG A 100 -4.18 14.88 -18.23
C ARG A 100 -3.12 14.89 -17.12
N LEU A 101 -2.90 13.76 -16.48
CA LEU A 101 -1.85 13.57 -15.47
C LEU A 101 -0.46 13.87 -16.03
N ILE A 102 -0.13 13.41 -17.24
CA ILE A 102 1.16 13.69 -17.87
C ILE A 102 1.31 15.20 -18.10
N ARG A 103 0.29 15.87 -18.66
CA ARG A 103 0.33 17.32 -18.86
C ARG A 103 0.47 18.08 -17.53
N ASP A 104 -0.30 17.70 -16.53
CA ASP A 104 -0.26 18.34 -15.21
C ASP A 104 1.08 18.06 -14.49
N ALA A 105 1.61 16.85 -14.58
CA ALA A 105 2.90 16.49 -13.99
C ALA A 105 4.08 17.18 -14.69
N SER A 106 4.03 17.32 -16.02
CA SER A 106 5.03 18.08 -16.78
C SER A 106 5.00 19.56 -16.41
N GLY A 107 3.81 20.17 -16.32
CA GLY A 107 3.66 21.56 -15.87
C GLY A 107 4.20 21.77 -14.44
N LEU A 108 3.85 20.87 -13.52
CA LEU A 108 4.41 20.89 -12.16
C LEU A 108 5.93 20.76 -12.15
N ALA A 109 6.50 19.87 -12.96
CA ALA A 109 7.94 19.69 -13.05
C ALA A 109 8.65 20.95 -13.60
N GLU A 110 8.03 21.65 -14.55
CA GLU A 110 8.50 22.93 -15.07
C GLU A 110 8.38 24.07 -14.04
N ASP A 111 7.37 24.01 -13.16
CA ASP A 111 7.14 25.00 -12.11
C ASP A 111 7.98 24.78 -10.85
N ILE A 112 8.48 23.56 -10.58
CA ILE A 112 9.31 23.26 -9.39
C ILE A 112 10.49 24.23 -9.21
N PRO A 113 11.31 24.53 -10.24
CA PRO A 113 12.39 25.51 -10.10
C PRO A 113 11.87 26.91 -9.71
N ASN A 114 10.72 27.33 -10.27
CA ASN A 114 10.10 28.62 -9.96
C ASN A 114 9.57 28.63 -8.53
N VAL A 115 9.00 27.53 -8.06
CA VAL A 115 8.57 27.32 -6.66
C VAL A 115 9.74 27.49 -5.71
N ILE A 116 10.86 26.80 -5.99
CA ILE A 116 12.08 26.88 -5.18
C ILE A 116 12.60 28.32 -5.12
N ASN A 117 12.71 28.99 -6.28
CA ASN A 117 13.17 30.37 -6.35
C ASN A 117 12.23 31.34 -5.62
N PHE A 118 10.92 31.12 -5.69
CA PHE A 118 9.94 31.92 -4.96
C PHE A 118 10.11 31.77 -3.44
N VAL A 119 10.29 30.55 -2.95
CA VAL A 119 10.52 30.27 -1.52
C VAL A 119 11.83 30.91 -1.05
N ILE A 120 12.93 30.74 -1.80
CA ILE A 120 14.24 31.35 -1.50
C ILE A 120 14.11 32.87 -1.42
N LYS A 121 13.55 33.50 -2.46
CA LYS A 121 13.42 34.96 -2.54
C LYS A 121 12.56 35.51 -1.40
N LYS A 122 11.47 34.82 -1.03
CA LYS A 122 10.63 35.22 0.10
C LYS A 122 11.36 35.08 1.43
N ALA A 123 12.15 34.03 1.61
CA ALA A 123 12.98 33.86 2.80
C ALA A 123 14.03 34.99 2.93
N GLU A 124 14.67 35.38 1.82
CA GLU A 124 15.59 36.51 1.78
C GLU A 124 14.91 37.86 2.07
N GLU A 125 13.71 38.12 1.50
CA GLU A 125 12.94 39.35 1.77
C GLU A 125 12.53 39.47 3.24
N ILE A 126 12.27 38.36 3.92
CA ILE A 126 12.01 38.32 5.36
C ILE A 126 13.30 38.58 6.14
N ARG A 127 14.41 37.94 5.77
CA ARG A 127 15.74 38.14 6.40
C ARG A 127 16.20 39.60 6.33
N ASP A 128 16.04 40.22 5.16
CA ASP A 128 16.47 41.59 4.90
C ASP A 128 15.52 42.64 5.51
N GLY A 129 14.54 42.21 6.32
CA GLY A 129 13.59 43.08 7.04
C GLY A 129 12.53 43.75 6.17
N ARG A 130 12.49 43.41 4.86
CA ARG A 130 11.54 43.98 3.89
C ARG A 130 10.11 43.47 4.07
N LEU A 131 9.96 42.28 4.66
CA LEU A 131 8.69 41.72 5.13
C LEU A 131 8.69 41.68 6.66
N SER A 132 8.20 42.75 7.29
CA SER A 132 8.13 42.91 8.76
C SER A 132 7.05 42.05 9.44
N ILE A 133 6.84 40.82 8.94
CA ILE A 133 5.78 39.90 9.39
C ILE A 133 6.32 38.97 10.50
N ILE A 134 7.64 38.77 10.56
CA ILE A 134 8.28 37.86 11.51
C ILE A 134 9.12 38.69 12.50
N PRO A 135 8.93 38.53 13.83
CA PRO A 135 9.76 39.20 14.84
C PRO A 135 11.24 38.80 14.74
N GLU A 136 12.15 39.78 14.83
CA GLU A 136 13.62 39.63 14.89
C GLU A 136 14.14 38.46 15.76
N PRO A 137 13.59 38.20 16.97
CA PRO A 137 14.02 37.07 17.80
C PRO A 137 13.77 35.71 17.15
N VAL A 138 12.78 35.57 16.25
CA VAL A 138 12.49 34.31 15.56
C VAL A 138 13.46 34.09 14.39
N LEU A 139 13.86 35.17 13.71
CA LEU A 139 14.79 35.11 12.58
C LEU A 139 16.20 34.71 13.01
N SER A 140 16.64 35.12 14.19
CA SER A 140 17.94 34.72 14.75
C SER A 140 18.04 33.24 15.15
N TRP A 141 16.90 32.53 15.25
CA TRP A 141 16.84 31.11 15.60
C TRP A 141 16.74 30.19 14.37
N ILE A 142 16.48 30.77 13.20
CA ILE A 142 16.29 30.05 11.93
C ILE A 142 17.47 30.34 11.03
N ASP A 143 18.28 29.32 10.78
CA ASP A 143 19.35 29.38 9.78
C ASP A 143 18.74 29.18 8.39
N ILE A 144 18.36 30.28 7.76
CA ILE A 144 17.64 30.29 6.47
C ILE A 144 18.46 29.59 5.39
N ASP A 145 19.78 29.77 5.37
CA ASP A 145 20.64 29.16 4.36
C ASP A 145 20.69 27.63 4.53
N LYS A 146 20.76 27.17 5.79
CA LYS A 146 20.69 25.74 6.12
C LYS A 146 19.32 25.14 5.79
N GLU A 147 18.22 25.82 6.09
CA GLU A 147 16.87 25.30 5.80
C GLU A 147 16.57 25.29 4.30
N LEU A 148 17.06 26.27 3.53
CA LEU A 148 16.97 26.26 2.07
C LEU A 148 17.80 25.12 1.45
N ALA A 149 19.00 24.86 1.98
CA ALA A 149 19.81 23.72 1.58
C ALA A 149 19.11 22.38 1.89
N ASN A 150 18.54 22.24 3.11
CA ASN A 150 17.77 21.07 3.50
C ASN A 150 16.55 20.85 2.59
N LEU A 151 15.82 21.91 2.25
CA LEU A 151 14.65 21.83 1.36
C LEU A 151 15.06 21.41 -0.06
N ALA A 152 16.14 22.00 -0.59
CA ALA A 152 16.67 21.65 -1.91
C ALA A 152 17.13 20.18 -1.96
N ASP A 153 17.78 19.70 -0.90
CA ASP A 153 18.19 18.30 -0.77
C ASP A 153 16.99 17.37 -0.60
N LEU A 154 15.95 17.77 0.13
CA LEU A 154 14.71 17.01 0.28
C LEU A 154 14.00 16.84 -1.07
N ILE A 155 13.91 17.91 -1.87
CA ILE A 155 13.32 17.86 -3.21
C ILE A 155 14.17 16.99 -4.15
N LYS A 156 15.49 17.16 -4.15
CA LYS A 156 16.40 16.34 -4.98
C LYS A 156 16.35 14.87 -4.61
N ASN A 157 16.35 14.55 -3.32
CA ASN A 157 16.24 13.18 -2.82
C ASN A 157 14.87 12.59 -3.15
N ALA A 158 13.77 13.35 -3.00
CA ALA A 158 12.44 12.89 -3.38
C ALA A 158 12.34 12.59 -4.90
N LEU A 159 12.95 13.43 -5.76
CA LEU A 159 13.01 13.18 -7.21
C LEU A 159 13.92 11.99 -7.56
N GLY A 160 15.05 11.85 -6.86
CA GLY A 160 15.97 10.72 -6.99
C GLY A 160 15.32 9.40 -6.55
N ASP A 161 14.62 9.40 -5.43
CA ASP A 161 13.89 8.25 -4.89
C ASP A 161 12.68 7.89 -5.77
N PHE A 162 11.97 8.90 -6.30
CA PHE A 162 10.86 8.67 -7.22
C PHE A 162 11.33 8.05 -8.55
N SER A 163 12.42 8.58 -9.13
CA SER A 163 13.02 8.01 -10.34
C SER A 163 13.63 6.62 -10.08
N GLY A 164 14.26 6.42 -8.93
CA GLY A 164 14.72 5.13 -8.45
C GLY A 164 13.58 4.13 -8.26
N TRP A 165 12.43 4.57 -7.71
CA TRP A 165 11.22 3.75 -7.57
C TRP A 165 10.60 3.39 -8.91
N LEU A 166 10.57 4.31 -9.88
CA LEU A 166 10.14 4.05 -11.25
C LEU A 166 11.03 3.01 -11.94
N LEU A 167 12.35 3.18 -11.85
CA LEU A 167 13.33 2.23 -12.39
C LEU A 167 13.24 0.87 -11.70
N ALA A 168 13.09 0.85 -10.37
CA ALA A 168 12.88 -0.36 -9.58
C ALA A 168 11.49 -0.99 -9.80
N SER A 169 10.53 -0.29 -10.41
CA SER A 169 9.23 -0.88 -10.75
C SER A 169 9.29 -1.76 -12.00
N SER A 170 10.31 -1.60 -12.86
CA SER A 170 10.55 -2.50 -13.99
C SER A 170 10.90 -3.94 -13.56
N SER A 171 11.55 -4.12 -12.39
CA SER A 171 11.81 -5.43 -11.79
C SER A 171 10.61 -6.01 -11.01
N LYS A 172 9.52 -5.25 -10.83
CA LYS A 172 8.28 -5.68 -10.15
C LYS A 172 7.26 -6.35 -11.07
N LEU A 173 7.63 -6.68 -12.30
CA LEU A 173 6.79 -7.47 -13.22
C LEU A 173 6.29 -8.78 -12.58
N LEU A 174 7.13 -9.42 -11.76
CA LEU A 174 6.75 -10.60 -11.00
C LEU A 174 5.65 -10.29 -9.98
N ASP A 175 5.74 -9.19 -9.23
CA ASP A 175 4.71 -8.79 -8.26
C ASP A 175 3.39 -8.49 -8.96
N LEU A 176 3.43 -7.84 -10.12
CA LEU A 176 2.24 -7.49 -10.90
C LEU A 176 1.50 -8.74 -11.41
N ILE A 177 2.23 -9.80 -11.75
CA ILE A 177 1.64 -11.08 -12.20
C ILE A 177 1.21 -11.93 -10.99
N MET A 178 2.03 -11.98 -9.93
CA MET A 178 1.77 -12.82 -8.76
C MET A 178 0.61 -12.29 -7.92
N THR A 179 0.49 -10.97 -7.75
CA THR A 179 -0.59 -10.35 -6.97
C THR A 179 -2.00 -10.83 -7.40
N PRO A 180 -2.41 -10.73 -8.68
CA PRO A 180 -3.74 -11.19 -9.10
C PRO A 180 -3.90 -12.71 -8.98
N ILE A 181 -2.84 -13.50 -9.20
CA ILE A 181 -2.87 -14.96 -9.02
C ILE A 181 -3.13 -15.31 -7.54
N ILE A 182 -2.35 -14.73 -6.62
CA ILE A 182 -2.48 -14.95 -5.19
C ILE A 182 -3.86 -14.45 -4.71
N THR A 183 -4.31 -13.30 -5.20
CA THR A 183 -5.64 -12.74 -4.90
C THR A 183 -6.74 -13.72 -5.33
N PHE A 184 -6.65 -14.28 -6.53
CA PHE A 184 -7.58 -15.29 -7.03
C PHE A 184 -7.65 -16.50 -6.11
N TYR A 185 -6.51 -17.08 -5.73
CA TYR A 185 -6.47 -18.24 -4.85
C TYR A 185 -6.96 -17.92 -3.44
N TYR A 186 -6.59 -16.76 -2.89
CA TYR A 186 -7.07 -16.33 -1.58
C TYR A 186 -8.60 -16.19 -1.60
N LEU A 187 -9.15 -15.47 -2.58
CA LEU A 187 -10.59 -15.29 -2.73
C LEU A 187 -11.33 -16.60 -3.00
N LYS A 188 -10.73 -17.56 -3.71
CA LYS A 188 -11.35 -18.86 -4.01
C LYS A 188 -11.34 -19.80 -2.80
N ASP A 189 -10.21 -19.89 -2.10
CA ASP A 189 -9.91 -20.96 -1.14
C ASP A 189 -9.77 -20.49 0.32
N LYS A 190 -10.10 -19.23 0.64
CA LYS A 190 -10.04 -18.65 2.01
C LYS A 190 -10.57 -19.57 3.11
N ASP A 191 -11.78 -20.10 2.93
CA ASP A 191 -12.42 -20.97 3.93
C ASP A 191 -11.67 -22.30 4.10
N ARG A 192 -11.07 -22.80 3.01
CA ARG A 192 -10.24 -24.00 3.03
C ARG A 192 -8.89 -23.73 3.69
N LEU A 193 -8.30 -22.56 3.49
CA LEU A 193 -7.06 -22.12 4.15
C LEU A 193 -7.26 -22.08 5.66
N VAL A 194 -8.28 -21.38 6.16
CA VAL A 194 -8.59 -21.33 7.60
C VAL A 194 -8.83 -22.74 8.13
N LYS A 195 -9.68 -23.54 7.48
CA LYS A 195 -9.93 -24.92 7.93
C LYS A 195 -8.67 -25.76 8.00
N THR A 196 -7.72 -25.58 7.07
CA THR A 196 -6.46 -26.33 7.01
C THR A 196 -5.49 -25.91 8.10
N LEU A 197 -5.34 -24.60 8.33
CA LEU A 197 -4.52 -24.05 9.41
C LEU A 197 -5.03 -24.46 10.79
N MET A 198 -6.35 -24.65 10.93
CA MET A 198 -6.98 -25.07 12.17
C MET A 198 -6.98 -26.60 12.39
N ARG A 199 -6.55 -27.42 11.41
CA ARG A 199 -6.52 -28.89 11.52
C ARG A 199 -5.64 -29.44 12.65
N PRO A 200 -4.46 -28.88 12.97
CA PRO A 200 -3.61 -29.40 14.03
C PRO A 200 -4.19 -29.22 15.44
N PHE A 201 -5.18 -28.34 15.61
CA PHE A 201 -5.80 -28.02 16.89
C PHE A 201 -7.10 -28.84 17.08
N ALA A 202 -7.45 -29.13 18.34
CA ALA A 202 -8.66 -29.87 18.70
C ALA A 202 -9.43 -29.19 19.85
N GLY A 203 -10.69 -29.58 20.03
CA GLY A 203 -11.53 -29.10 21.14
C GLY A 203 -11.77 -27.59 21.13
N THR A 204 -11.74 -26.98 22.31
CA THR A 204 -11.96 -25.55 22.54
C THR A 204 -10.96 -24.67 21.81
N ALA A 205 -9.67 -25.06 21.80
CA ALA A 205 -8.62 -24.29 21.12
C ALA A 205 -8.91 -24.10 19.62
N ARG A 206 -9.43 -25.12 18.93
CA ARG A 206 -9.81 -25.01 17.52
C ARG A 206 -10.99 -24.05 17.32
N ALA A 207 -11.98 -24.10 18.21
CA ALA A 207 -13.14 -23.21 18.14
C ALA A 207 -12.74 -21.75 18.38
N ASP A 208 -11.91 -21.51 19.39
CA ASP A 208 -11.40 -20.18 19.76
C ASP A 208 -10.56 -19.58 18.62
N LEU A 209 -9.63 -20.34 18.05
CA LEU A 209 -8.81 -19.87 16.93
C LEU A 209 -9.63 -19.62 15.66
N THR A 210 -10.64 -20.44 15.38
CA THR A 210 -11.53 -20.24 14.22
C THR A 210 -12.38 -18.97 14.40
N ARG A 211 -12.89 -18.74 15.62
CA ARG A 211 -13.63 -17.52 15.97
C ARG A 211 -12.73 -16.29 15.85
N PHE A 212 -11.54 -16.35 16.43
CA PHE A 212 -10.56 -15.27 16.35
C PHE A 212 -10.19 -14.94 14.91
N ALA A 213 -9.96 -15.96 14.06
CA ALA A 213 -9.70 -15.75 12.63
C ALA A 213 -10.86 -15.01 11.93
N GLY A 214 -12.12 -15.32 12.27
CA GLY A 214 -13.28 -14.62 11.76
C GLY A 214 -13.42 -13.17 12.27
N GLU A 215 -13.01 -12.91 13.51
CA GLU A 215 -12.97 -11.54 14.06
C GLU A 215 -11.89 -10.70 13.38
N VAL A 216 -10.68 -11.25 13.20
CA VAL A 216 -9.59 -10.63 12.43
C VAL A 216 -10.03 -10.34 10.99
N ASP A 217 -10.70 -11.30 10.34
CA ASP A 217 -11.23 -11.15 8.99
C ASP A 217 -12.16 -9.94 8.86
N LYS A 218 -13.08 -9.80 9.83
CA LYS A 218 -14.04 -8.70 9.86
C LYS A 218 -13.36 -7.36 10.10
N VAL A 219 -12.40 -7.30 11.02
CA VAL A 219 -11.66 -6.07 11.35
C VAL A 219 -10.80 -5.64 10.16
N LEU A 220 -9.97 -6.53 9.62
CA LEU A 220 -9.11 -6.22 8.46
C LEU A 220 -9.93 -5.80 7.25
N GLY A 221 -10.99 -6.55 6.93
CA GLY A 221 -11.87 -6.20 5.83
C GLY A 221 -12.52 -4.83 6.01
N SER A 222 -13.00 -4.50 7.21
CA SER A 222 -13.64 -3.20 7.46
C SER A 222 -12.64 -2.05 7.45
N PHE A 223 -11.45 -2.26 8.02
CA PHE A 223 -10.36 -1.26 8.03
C PHE A 223 -9.88 -0.93 6.61
N ILE A 224 -9.56 -1.93 5.79
CA ILE A 224 -9.07 -1.73 4.41
C ILE A 224 -10.09 -0.93 3.58
N ARG A 225 -11.37 -1.32 3.64
CA ARG A 225 -12.44 -0.62 2.92
C ARG A 225 -12.67 0.79 3.45
N GLY A 226 -12.65 0.96 4.78
CA GLY A 226 -12.73 2.27 5.42
C GLY A 226 -11.60 3.19 4.99
N GLN A 227 -10.36 2.70 5.00
CA GLN A 227 -9.18 3.48 4.62
C GLN A 227 -9.21 3.89 3.14
N LEU A 228 -9.58 2.97 2.25
CA LEU A 228 -9.70 3.29 0.82
C LEU A 228 -10.84 4.28 0.56
N LEU A 229 -11.93 4.20 1.31
CA LEU A 229 -13.02 5.17 1.24
C LEU A 229 -12.55 6.55 1.73
N VAL A 230 -11.86 6.63 2.86
CA VAL A 230 -11.26 7.87 3.39
C VAL A 230 -10.25 8.45 2.40
N ALA A 231 -9.37 7.64 1.83
CA ALA A 231 -8.43 8.04 0.79
C ALA A 231 -9.13 8.61 -0.46
N ALA A 232 -10.21 7.97 -0.90
CA ALA A 232 -11.00 8.46 -2.02
C ALA A 232 -11.69 9.79 -1.70
N PHE A 233 -12.29 9.93 -0.51
CA PHE A 233 -12.90 11.19 -0.07
C PHE A 233 -11.87 12.31 0.02
N VAL A 234 -10.71 12.07 0.64
CA VAL A 234 -9.63 13.05 0.71
C VAL A 234 -9.20 13.46 -0.70
N GLY A 235 -8.91 12.52 -1.59
CA GLY A 235 -8.47 12.87 -2.94
C GLY A 235 -9.52 13.64 -3.75
N ILE A 236 -10.79 13.23 -3.68
CA ILE A 236 -11.89 13.91 -4.38
C ILE A 236 -12.12 15.31 -3.80
N LEU A 237 -12.24 15.45 -2.48
CA LEU A 237 -12.52 16.72 -1.84
C LEU A 237 -11.35 17.70 -1.98
N THR A 238 -10.11 17.25 -1.80
CA THR A 238 -8.92 18.08 -2.06
C THR A 238 -8.86 18.51 -3.52
N GLY A 239 -9.13 17.61 -4.47
CA GLY A 239 -9.15 17.95 -5.89
C GLY A 239 -10.25 18.96 -6.27
N ILE A 240 -11.47 18.77 -5.75
CA ILE A 240 -12.58 19.70 -5.97
C ILE A 240 -12.29 21.05 -5.31
N GLY A 241 -11.83 21.05 -4.06
CA GLY A 241 -11.50 22.26 -3.32
C GLY A 241 -10.43 23.09 -4.02
N CYS A 242 -9.34 22.44 -4.47
CA CYS A 242 -8.31 23.08 -5.29
C CYS A 242 -8.88 23.63 -6.61
N ALA A 243 -9.76 22.89 -7.29
CA ALA A 243 -10.37 23.33 -8.53
C ALA A 243 -11.29 24.56 -8.34
N VAL A 244 -12.05 24.59 -7.24
CA VAL A 244 -12.95 25.71 -6.88
C VAL A 244 -12.16 26.96 -6.50
N ILE A 245 -11.07 26.80 -5.75
CA ILE A 245 -10.15 27.88 -5.37
C ILE A 245 -9.40 28.43 -6.60
N GLY A 246 -9.29 27.62 -7.67
CA GLY A 246 -8.58 27.97 -8.89
C GLY A 246 -7.09 27.60 -8.87
N VAL A 247 -6.69 26.66 -8.00
CA VAL A 247 -5.31 26.17 -7.93
C VAL A 247 -4.99 25.34 -9.18
N PRO A 248 -3.86 25.59 -9.87
CA PRO A 248 -3.47 24.81 -11.02
C PRO A 248 -3.25 23.33 -10.65
N HIS A 249 -3.43 22.44 -11.62
CA HIS A 249 -3.20 20.98 -11.44
C HIS A 249 -4.03 20.32 -10.32
N ALA A 250 -5.19 20.88 -9.97
CA ALA A 250 -6.09 20.39 -8.92
C ALA A 250 -6.39 18.88 -8.99
N LEU A 251 -6.49 18.32 -10.21
CA LEU A 251 -6.72 16.88 -10.39
C LEU A 251 -5.52 16.05 -9.90
N THR A 252 -4.31 16.40 -10.32
CA THR A 252 -3.08 15.72 -9.90
C THR A 252 -2.87 15.86 -8.40
N ILE A 253 -3.12 17.04 -7.86
CA ILE A 253 -3.06 17.30 -6.41
C ILE A 253 -4.04 16.38 -5.66
N GLY A 254 -5.31 16.32 -6.08
CA GLY A 254 -6.29 15.43 -5.47
C GLY A 254 -5.89 13.96 -5.55
N LEU A 255 -5.34 13.52 -6.69
CA LEU A 255 -4.88 12.13 -6.85
C LEU A 255 -3.67 11.82 -5.95
N VAL A 256 -2.70 12.73 -5.85
CA VAL A 256 -1.57 12.59 -4.94
C VAL A 256 -2.06 12.55 -3.50
N ALA A 257 -2.91 13.49 -3.08
CA ALA A 257 -3.46 13.54 -1.74
C ALA A 257 -4.26 12.28 -1.37
N GLY A 258 -5.10 11.78 -2.29
CA GLY A 258 -5.82 10.53 -2.09
C GLY A 258 -4.88 9.32 -1.98
N PHE A 259 -3.91 9.21 -2.89
CA PHE A 259 -2.96 8.10 -2.92
C PHE A 259 -2.06 8.07 -1.69
N THR A 260 -1.50 9.21 -1.29
CA THR A 260 -0.64 9.32 -0.10
C THR A 260 -1.43 9.06 1.18
N ASN A 261 -2.74 9.35 1.18
CA ASN A 261 -3.64 9.05 2.29
C ASN A 261 -4.07 7.58 2.38
N ILE A 262 -3.68 6.71 1.43
CA ILE A 262 -3.83 5.25 1.59
C ILE A 262 -3.02 4.77 2.79
N ILE A 263 -1.84 5.36 3.02
CA ILE A 263 -1.04 5.14 4.22
C ILE A 263 -1.39 6.25 5.23
N PRO A 264 -2.02 5.91 6.37
CA PRO A 264 -2.35 6.90 7.40
C PRO A 264 -1.13 7.75 7.77
N TYR A 265 -1.37 9.01 8.11
CA TYR A 265 -0.37 10.01 8.53
C TYR A 265 0.54 10.58 7.44
N PHE A 266 0.82 9.89 6.33
CA PHE A 266 1.63 10.47 5.23
C PHE A 266 0.82 11.40 4.32
N GLY A 267 -0.49 11.10 4.16
CA GLY A 267 -1.41 11.82 3.30
C GLY A 267 -1.44 13.34 3.50
N PRO A 268 -1.71 13.84 4.72
CA PRO A 268 -1.83 15.28 4.96
C PRO A 268 -0.53 16.05 4.68
N TRP A 269 0.63 15.49 4.99
CA TRP A 269 1.92 16.16 4.75
C TRP A 269 2.24 16.26 3.27
N ILE A 270 2.21 15.14 2.54
CA ILE A 270 2.60 15.13 1.12
C ILE A 270 1.51 15.76 0.25
N GLY A 271 0.24 15.45 0.53
CA GLY A 271 -0.91 15.93 -0.24
C GLY A 271 -1.29 17.38 0.05
N GLY A 272 -1.00 17.91 1.24
CA GLY A 272 -1.37 19.27 1.66
C GLY A 272 -0.29 20.31 1.39
N ILE A 273 1.00 19.98 1.58
CA ILE A 273 2.08 20.95 1.42
C ILE A 273 2.17 21.46 -0.03
N LEU A 274 2.10 20.55 -1.00
CA LEU A 274 2.25 20.88 -2.41
C LEU A 274 1.20 21.90 -2.93
N PRO A 275 -0.12 21.70 -2.73
CA PRO A 275 -1.12 22.69 -3.14
C PRO A 275 -1.02 24.02 -2.40
N VAL A 276 -0.63 24.02 -1.13
CA VAL A 276 -0.46 25.27 -0.35
C VAL A 276 0.62 26.15 -0.98
N ILE A 277 1.75 25.54 -1.35
CA ILE A 277 2.86 26.26 -1.98
C ILE A 277 2.45 26.83 -3.34
N LEU A 278 1.78 26.01 -4.18
CA LEU A 278 1.32 26.45 -5.50
C LEU A 278 0.28 27.58 -5.40
N ALA A 279 -0.67 27.48 -4.46
CA ALA A 279 -1.66 28.52 -4.23
C ALA A 279 -1.02 29.83 -3.74
N LEU A 280 0.03 29.76 -2.91
CA LEU A 280 0.73 30.92 -2.37
C LEU A 280 1.45 31.73 -3.46
N MET A 281 1.93 31.06 -4.52
CA MET A 281 2.59 31.69 -5.66
C MET A 281 1.64 32.46 -6.57
N ASP A 282 0.45 31.91 -6.81
CA ASP A 282 -0.55 32.56 -7.65
C ASP A 282 -1.29 33.67 -6.87
N LYS A 283 -1.94 33.30 -5.76
CA LYS A 283 -2.73 34.21 -4.92
C LYS A 283 -2.57 33.84 -3.45
N PRO A 284 -1.86 34.64 -2.64
CA PRO A 284 -1.60 34.32 -1.24
C PRO A 284 -2.85 34.04 -0.41
N ILE A 285 -3.99 34.67 -0.73
CA ILE A 285 -5.27 34.42 -0.06
C ILE A 285 -5.80 33.01 -0.34
N SER A 286 -5.54 32.45 -1.53
CA SER A 286 -5.94 31.10 -1.92
C SER A 286 -5.22 30.04 -1.08
N ALA A 287 -3.98 30.30 -0.66
CA ALA A 287 -3.25 29.38 0.23
C ALA A 287 -3.94 29.21 1.59
N LEU A 288 -4.52 30.28 2.15
CA LEU A 288 -5.31 30.18 3.39
C LEU A 288 -6.56 29.31 3.19
N TRP A 289 -7.25 29.47 2.06
CA TRP A 289 -8.39 28.63 1.73
C TRP A 289 -7.99 27.16 1.53
N VAL A 290 -6.79 26.90 1.00
CA VAL A 290 -6.25 25.53 0.84
C VAL A 290 -5.92 24.87 2.18
N ILE A 291 -5.51 25.64 3.19
CA ILE A 291 -5.20 25.13 4.53
C ILE A 291 -6.49 24.82 5.32
N ILE A 292 -7.56 25.57 5.08
CA ILE A 292 -8.81 25.49 5.85
C ILE A 292 -9.76 24.39 5.34
N GLN A 293 -9.68 24.06 4.04
CA GLN A 293 -10.60 23.13 3.36
C GLN A 293 -10.43 21.65 3.74
#